data_AF-A0A4R4Y518-F1
#
_entry.id   AF-A0A4R4Y518-F1
#
_cell.length_a   1.000
_cell.length_b   1.000
_cell.length_c   1.000
_cell.angle_alpha   90.00
_cell.angle_beta   90.00
_cell.angle_gamma   90.00
#
_symmetry.space_group_name_H-M   'P 1'
#
loop_
_entity.id
_entity.type
_entity.pdbx_description
1 polymer ?
#
loop_
_entity_poly.entity_id
_entity_poly.type
_entity_poly.pdbx_seq_one_letter_code
_entity_poly.pdbx_strand_id
1 'polypeptide(L)'
;MAPKFFFDPGVLQVGINASSQAVTNMTTVKQKVWQLTDQIKLVNDSGSGGLLTTKFSEWNHSFEKLVTELDRLNAKVIATRVTNTQASDDANTTAGS
;
A
#
# COMPACT_ATOMS: atom_id res chain seq x y z
N MET A 1 16.90 26.05 16.32
CA MET A 1 15.51 25.61 16.05
C MET A 1 15.63 24.22 15.44
N ALA A 2 15.23 23.16 16.14
CA ALA A 2 15.42 21.79 15.64
C ALA A 2 14.48 21.52 14.44
N PRO A 3 14.95 20.91 13.34
CA PRO A 3 14.10 20.55 12.21
C PRO A 3 12.96 19.63 12.67
N LYS A 4 11.73 19.99 12.30
CA LYS A 4 10.45 19.38 12.71
C LYS A 4 10.21 17.97 12.14
N PHE A 5 11.21 17.35 11.49
CA PHE A 5 11.02 16.20 10.58
C PHE A 5 12.05 15.06 10.74
N PHE A 6 12.71 14.91 11.89
CA PHE A 6 13.52 13.71 12.14
C PHE A 6 12.64 12.51 12.48
N PHE A 7 11.99 11.93 11.48
CA PHE A 7 11.59 10.52 11.58
C PHE A 7 12.84 9.67 11.47
N ASP A 8 13.04 8.76 12.44
CA ASP A 8 14.13 7.80 12.45
C ASP A 8 14.10 6.98 11.12
N PRO A 9 15.17 6.99 10.33
CA PRO A 9 15.28 6.22 9.09
C PRO A 9 14.95 4.72 9.27
N GLY A 10 15.28 4.14 10.43
CA GLY A 10 14.95 2.76 10.77
C GLY A 10 13.44 2.53 10.85
N VAL A 11 12.70 3.45 11.47
CA VAL A 11 11.23 3.38 11.60
C VAL A 11 10.55 3.53 10.24
N LEU A 12 11.05 4.43 9.38
CA LEU A 12 10.53 4.60 8.01
C LEU A 12 10.76 3.33 7.17
N GLN A 13 11.92 2.69 7.29
CA GLN A 13 12.23 1.46 6.55
C GLN A 13 11.34 0.28 7.00
N VAL A 14 11.07 0.16 8.30
CA VAL A 14 10.13 -0.84 8.84
C VAL A 14 8.73 -0.63 8.26
N GLY A 15 8.25 0.61 8.21
CA GLY A 15 6.96 0.97 7.62
C GLY A 15 6.85 0.65 6.13
N ILE A 16 7.92 0.92 5.35
CA ILE A 16 8.00 0.55 3.92
C ILE A 16 7.87 -0.96 3.74
N ASN A 17 8.65 -1.74 4.50
CA ASN A 17 8.69 -3.19 4.38
C ASN A 17 7.33 -3.80 4.73
N ALA A 18 6.70 -3.35 5.82
CA ALA A 18 5.37 -3.81 6.23
C ALA A 18 4.30 -3.48 5.18
N SER A 19 4.33 -2.26 4.62
CA SER A 19 3.37 -1.83 3.59
C SER A 19 3.56 -2.62 2.29
N SER A 20 4.79 -2.82 1.84
CA SER A 20 5.10 -3.64 0.66
C SER A 20 4.66 -5.09 0.85
N GLN A 21 4.86 -5.66 2.03
CA GLN A 21 4.46 -7.03 2.33
C GLN A 21 2.93 -7.18 2.40
N ALA A 22 2.24 -6.18 2.96
CA ALA A 22 0.78 -6.11 2.95
C ALA A 22 0.22 -6.08 1.52
N VAL A 23 0.77 -5.23 0.62
CA VAL A 23 0.35 -5.15 -0.79
C VAL A 23 0.54 -6.49 -1.52
N THR A 24 1.67 -7.19 -1.29
CA THR A 24 1.93 -8.50 -1.90
C THR A 24 0.92 -9.56 -1.43
N ASN A 25 0.69 -9.64 -0.11
CA ASN A 25 -0.27 -10.58 0.47
C ASN A 25 -1.68 -10.28 -0.03
N MET A 26 -2.03 -9.01 -0.09
CA MET A 26 -3.28 -8.52 -0.63
C MET A 26 -3.46 -8.95 -2.10
N THR A 27 -2.48 -8.66 -2.97
CA THR A 27 -2.56 -9.02 -4.39
C THR A 27 -2.80 -10.53 -4.58
N THR A 28 -2.14 -11.35 -3.77
CA THR A 28 -2.35 -12.81 -3.78
C THR A 28 -3.77 -13.20 -3.38
N VAL A 29 -4.34 -12.58 -2.34
CA VAL A 29 -5.73 -12.83 -1.92
C VAL A 29 -6.71 -12.41 -3.01
N LYS A 30 -6.50 -11.25 -3.65
CA LYS A 30 -7.31 -10.78 -4.78
C LYS A 30 -7.36 -11.78 -5.92
N GLN A 31 -6.20 -12.29 -6.34
CA GLN A 31 -6.13 -13.27 -7.43
C GLN A 31 -6.93 -14.55 -7.09
N LYS A 32 -6.79 -15.08 -5.88
CA LYS A 32 -7.53 -16.28 -5.44
C LYS A 32 -9.04 -16.04 -5.39
N VAL A 33 -9.47 -14.90 -4.86
CA VAL A 33 -10.89 -14.55 -4.76
C VAL A 33 -11.51 -14.35 -6.15
N TRP A 34 -10.78 -13.74 -7.09
CA TRP A 34 -11.24 -13.61 -8.48
C TRP A 34 -11.42 -14.96 -9.17
N GLN A 35 -10.45 -15.85 -9.06
CA GLN A 35 -10.55 -17.20 -9.62
C GLN A 35 -11.79 -17.95 -9.11
N LEU A 36 -12.08 -17.84 -7.81
CA LEU A 36 -13.29 -18.41 -7.22
C LEU A 36 -14.57 -17.72 -7.71
N THR A 37 -14.55 -16.40 -7.83
CA THR A 37 -15.72 -15.62 -8.31
C THR A 37 -16.11 -16.02 -9.73
N ASP A 38 -15.13 -16.16 -10.62
CA ASP A 38 -15.39 -16.55 -12.01
C ASP A 38 -15.89 -17.98 -12.12
N GLN A 39 -15.39 -18.89 -11.28
CA GLN A 39 -15.93 -20.25 -11.17
C GLN A 39 -17.38 -20.23 -10.68
N ILE A 40 -17.69 -19.46 -9.64
CA ILE A 40 -19.05 -19.42 -9.08
C ILE A 40 -20.06 -18.83 -10.07
N LYS A 41 -19.68 -17.82 -10.86
CA LYS A 41 -20.53 -17.29 -11.93
C LYS A 41 -20.90 -18.36 -12.97
N LEU A 42 -19.97 -19.26 -13.29
CA LEU A 42 -20.18 -20.30 -14.29
C LEU A 42 -21.13 -21.41 -13.82
N VAL A 43 -21.19 -21.68 -12.50
CA VAL A 43 -22.04 -22.73 -11.93
C VAL A 43 -23.34 -22.24 -11.27
N ASN A 44 -23.53 -20.92 -11.11
CA ASN A 44 -24.64 -20.39 -10.33
C ASN A 44 -25.46 -19.34 -11.10
N ASP A 45 -26.38 -19.82 -11.94
CA ASP A 45 -27.35 -19.01 -12.70
C ASP A 45 -28.61 -18.64 -11.88
N SER A 46 -28.45 -18.52 -10.55
CA SER A 46 -29.55 -18.18 -9.63
C SER A 46 -29.44 -16.74 -9.12
N GLY A 47 -30.55 -16.21 -8.58
CA GLY A 47 -30.54 -14.89 -7.92
C GLY A 47 -29.49 -14.75 -6.81
N SER A 48 -29.11 -15.86 -6.16
CA SER A 48 -28.03 -15.88 -5.17
C SER A 48 -26.63 -15.71 -5.78
N GLY A 49 -26.40 -16.21 -7.00
CA GLY A 49 -25.16 -16.02 -7.76
C GLY A 49 -24.96 -14.58 -8.21
N GLY A 50 -26.04 -13.89 -8.61
CA GLY A 50 -26.03 -12.46 -8.90
C GLY A 50 -25.70 -11.59 -7.68
N LEU A 51 -26.28 -11.90 -6.52
CA LEU A 51 -25.98 -11.20 -5.27
C LEU A 51 -24.51 -11.38 -4.86
N LEU A 52 -24.01 -12.61 -4.94
CA LEU A 52 -22.62 -12.92 -4.60
C LEU A 52 -21.64 -12.21 -5.56
N THR A 53 -21.95 -12.19 -6.85
CA THR A 53 -21.17 -11.43 -7.85
C THR A 53 -21.10 -9.95 -7.51
N THR A 54 -22.22 -9.36 -7.09
CA THR A 54 -22.28 -7.95 -6.67
C THR A 54 -21.37 -7.70 -5.46
N LYS A 55 -21.42 -8.58 -4.44
CA LYS A 55 -20.57 -8.48 -3.25
C LYS A 55 -19.09 -8.63 -3.57
N PHE A 56 -18.72 -9.51 -4.50
CA PHE A 56 -17.34 -9.60 -4.96
C PHE A 56 -16.87 -8.35 -5.71
N SER A 57 -17.74 -7.72 -6.50
CA SER A 57 -17.42 -6.46 -7.16
C SER A 57 -17.19 -5.32 -6.16
N GLU A 58 -18.09 -5.16 -5.16
CA GLU A 58 -17.96 -4.18 -4.08
C GLU A 58 -16.66 -4.39 -3.26
N TRP A 59 -16.37 -5.66 -2.94
CA TRP A 59 -15.15 -6.03 -2.25
C TRP A 59 -13.92 -5.65 -3.08
N ASN A 60 -13.89 -6.00 -4.37
CA ASN A 60 -12.76 -5.68 -5.23
C ASN A 60 -12.52 -4.17 -5.36
N HIS A 61 -13.59 -3.37 -5.48
CA HIS A 61 -13.46 -1.92 -5.54
C HIS A 61 -12.88 -1.33 -4.23
N SER A 62 -13.35 -1.81 -3.08
CA SER A 62 -12.83 -1.39 -1.77
C SER A 62 -11.37 -1.82 -1.59
N PHE A 63 -11.03 -2.99 -2.12
CA PHE A 63 -9.70 -3.54 -2.09
C PHE A 63 -8.68 -2.71 -2.91
N GLU A 64 -9.06 -2.32 -4.12
CA GLU A 64 -8.23 -1.48 -5.00
C GLU A 64 -7.94 -0.11 -4.37
N LYS A 65 -8.91 0.46 -3.65
CA LYS A 65 -8.70 1.68 -2.85
C LYS A 65 -7.64 1.47 -1.77
N LEU A 66 -7.73 0.37 -1.02
CA LEU A 66 -6.77 0.10 0.05
C LEU A 66 -5.34 -0.10 -0.48
N VAL A 67 -5.17 -0.83 -1.59
CA VAL A 67 -3.86 -0.98 -2.26
C VAL A 67 -3.33 0.40 -2.70
N THR A 68 -4.18 1.23 -3.30
CA THR A 68 -3.80 2.59 -3.75
C THR A 68 -3.33 3.45 -2.58
N GLU A 69 -3.99 3.39 -1.42
CA GLU A 69 -3.57 4.15 -0.23
C GLU A 69 -2.25 3.63 0.35
N LEU A 70 -2.01 2.32 0.31
CA LEU A 70 -0.72 1.73 0.72
C LEU A 70 0.42 2.16 -0.22
N ASP A 71 0.18 2.20 -1.54
CA ASP A 71 1.15 2.69 -2.51
C ASP A 71 1.45 4.18 -2.30
N ARG A 72 0.41 4.99 -2.03
CA ARG A 72 0.56 6.41 -1.67
C ARG A 72 1.38 6.60 -0.40
N LEU A 73 1.15 5.76 0.62
CA LEU A 73 1.93 5.77 1.85
C LEU A 73 3.40 5.45 1.55
N ASN A 74 3.68 4.39 0.79
CA ASN A 74 5.04 4.04 0.37
C ASN A 74 5.73 5.19 -0.36
N ALA A 75 5.05 5.84 -1.32
CA ALA A 75 5.59 6.99 -2.04
C ALA A 75 5.94 8.16 -1.09
N LYS A 76 5.06 8.48 -0.13
CA LYS A 76 5.30 9.53 0.87
C LYS A 76 6.48 9.20 1.79
N VAL A 77 6.61 7.94 2.20
CA VAL A 77 7.71 7.50 3.07
C VAL A 77 9.05 7.56 2.32
N ILE A 78 9.10 7.14 1.05
CA ILE A 78 10.28 7.29 0.19
C ILE A 78 10.66 8.76 0.03
N ALA A 79 9.69 9.64 -0.27
CA ALA A 79 9.94 11.08 -0.41
C ALA A 79 10.47 11.70 0.90
N THR A 80 9.93 11.28 2.05
CA THR A 80 10.41 11.72 3.36
C THR A 80 11.85 11.27 3.61
N ARG A 81 12.20 10.02 3.25
CA ARG A 81 13.57 9.53 3.36
C ARG A 81 14.54 10.35 2.52
N VAL A 82 14.21 10.62 1.26
CA VAL A 82 15.04 11.46 0.36
C VAL A 82 15.24 12.85 0.97
N THR A 83 14.17 13.46 1.47
CA THR A 83 14.22 14.77 2.13
C THR A 83 15.13 14.76 3.37
N ASN A 84 15.02 13.71 4.21
CA ASN A 84 15.85 13.58 5.42
C ASN A 84 17.33 13.36 5.09
N THR A 85 17.65 12.59 4.04
CA THR A 85 19.03 12.42 3.57
C THR A 85 19.60 13.73 3.04
N GLN A 86 18.86 14.44 2.18
CA GLN A 86 19.29 15.74 1.64
C GLN A 86 19.50 16.78 2.75
N ALA A 87 18.56 16.89 3.69
CA ALA A 87 18.69 17.80 4.83
C ALA A 87 19.91 17.48 5.71
N SER A 88 20.26 16.19 5.85
CA SER A 88 21.46 15.77 6.57
C SER A 88 22.75 16.16 5.84
N ASP A 89 22.78 16.01 4.51
CA ASP A 89 23.93 16.38 3.68
C ASP A 89 24.14 17.91 3.65
N ASP A 90 23.05 18.68 3.52
CA ASP A 90 23.10 20.15 3.57
C ASP A 90 23.58 20.67 4.93
N ALA A 91 23.11 20.05 6.02
CA ALA A 91 23.56 20.39 7.37
C ALA A 91 25.04 20.08 7.57
N ASN A 92 25.53 18.96 7.03
CA ASN A 92 26.94 18.57 7.11
C ASN A 92 27.84 19.50 6.27
N THR A 93 27.37 19.93 5.11
CA THR A 93 28.10 20.86 4.23
C THR A 93 28.20 22.25 4.86
N THR A 94 27.13 22.72 5.50
CA THR A 94 27.09 24.03 6.19
C THR A 94 27.90 24.03 7.50
N ALA A 95 28.00 22.89 8.20
CA ALA A 95 28.80 22.77 9.41
C ALA A 95 30.30 22.54 9.14
N GLY A 96 30.66 22.07 7.95
CA GLY A 96 32.04 21.84 7.51
C GLY A 96 32.66 23.00 6.71
N SER A 97 31.94 24.11 6.52
CA SER A 97 32.42 25.37 5.91
C SER A 97 32.50 26.48 6.95
#